data_AF-A0A9D5L6N5-F1
#
_entry.id   AF-A0A9D5L6N5-F1
#
_cell.length_a   1.000
_cell.length_b   1.000
_cell.length_c   1.000
_cell.angle_alpha   90.00
_cell.angle_beta   90.00
_cell.angle_gamma   90.00
#
_symmetry.space_group_name_H-M   'P 1'
#
loop_
_entity.id
_entity.type
_entity.pdbx_description
1 polymer ?
#
loop_
_entity_poly.entity_id
_entity_poly.type
_entity_poly.pdbx_seq_one_letter_code
_entity_poly.pdbx_strand_id
1 'polypeptide(L)'
;MIHRLIFTTNAEVVRVPADAVVYATADGNYSSVTMADGGRFVLTLQLGHLESQIAGMLDAADNRFIRIGKSLIVNRDFIVFINPQRQKLTLSDCRTFRHEVSASKEALKALKELIEKEEMP
;
A
#
# COMPACT_ATOMS: atom_id res chain seq x y z
N MET A 1 7.52 -7.60 16.09
CA MET A 1 6.35 -6.98 16.74
C MET A 1 5.31 -6.71 15.67
N ILE A 2 4.02 -6.79 15.98
CA ILE A 2 2.95 -6.47 15.02
C ILE A 2 2.71 -4.96 15.12
N HIS A 3 3.21 -4.19 14.15
CA HIS A 3 2.91 -2.76 14.05
C HIS A 3 1.45 -2.59 13.64
N ARG A 4 0.75 -1.69 14.32
CA ARG A 4 -0.66 -1.39 14.02
C ARG A 4 -0.78 0.03 13.52
N LEU A 5 -1.47 0.19 12.40
CA LEU A 5 -1.85 1.48 11.88
C LEU A 5 -3.17 1.88 12.51
N ILE A 6 -3.20 3.09 13.09
CA ILE A 6 -4.36 3.60 13.83
C ILE A 6 -4.77 4.93 13.20
N PHE A 7 -5.88 4.91 12.47
CA PHE A 7 -6.47 6.10 11.87
C PHE A 7 -7.67 6.52 12.70
N THR A 8 -7.56 7.69 13.35
CA THR A 8 -8.65 8.25 14.15
C THR A 8 -9.26 9.44 13.42
N THR A 9 -10.57 9.43 13.25
CA THR A 9 -11.36 10.57 12.81
C THR A 9 -12.28 11.03 13.95
N ASN A 10 -13.05 12.10 13.74
CA ASN A 10 -14.00 12.59 14.75
C ASN A 10 -15.14 11.59 15.03
N ALA A 11 -15.43 10.66 14.12
CA ALA A 11 -16.56 9.73 14.22
C ALA A 11 -16.13 8.27 14.45
N GLU A 12 -14.93 7.89 14.03
CA GLU A 12 -14.50 6.49 13.97
C GLU A 12 -13.00 6.32 14.24
N VAL A 13 -12.63 5.14 14.74
CA VAL A 13 -11.25 4.71 14.90
C VAL A 13 -11.06 3.43 14.10
N VAL A 14 -10.18 3.48 13.10
CA VAL A 14 -9.77 2.33 12.31
C VAL A 14 -8.42 1.86 12.83
N ARG A 15 -8.36 0.63 13.33
CA ARG A 15 -7.13 0.03 13.85
C ARG A 15 -6.86 -1.28 13.12
N VAL A 16 -5.85 -1.26 12.26
CA VAL A 16 -5.49 -2.38 11.39
C VAL A 16 -4.05 -2.82 11.58
N PRO A 17 -3.74 -4.13 11.52
CA PRO A 17 -2.36 -4.61 11.50
C PRO A 17 -1.66 -4.16 10.22
N ALA A 18 -0.45 -3.62 10.31
CA ALA A 18 0.33 -3.15 9.16
C ALA A 18 0.68 -4.30 8.20
N ASP A 19 0.92 -5.49 8.74
CA ASP A 19 1.13 -6.74 8.01
C ASP A 19 -0.14 -7.28 7.35
N ALA A 20 -1.33 -6.78 7.70
CA ALA A 20 -2.56 -7.13 7.01
C ALA A 20 -2.95 -6.11 5.92
N VAL A 21 -2.29 -4.95 5.85
CA VAL A 21 -2.57 -3.94 4.81
C VAL A 21 -1.85 -4.32 3.51
N VAL A 22 -2.62 -4.43 2.43
CA VAL A 22 -2.10 -4.81 1.11
C VAL A 22 -1.79 -3.57 0.27
N TYR A 23 -2.75 -2.65 0.15
CA TYR A 23 -2.56 -1.40 -0.57
C TYR A 23 -3.58 -0.35 -0.12
N ALA A 24 -3.29 0.91 -0.41
CA ALA A 24 -4.20 2.02 -0.25
C ALA A 24 -4.32 2.85 -1.53
N THR A 25 -5.53 3.28 -1.88
CA THR A 25 -5.82 4.09 -3.07
C THR A 25 -6.41 5.44 -2.69
N ALA A 26 -6.08 6.49 -3.45
CA ALA A 26 -6.79 7.76 -3.37
C ALA A 26 -8.13 7.67 -4.11
N ASP A 27 -9.19 8.20 -3.50
CA ASP A 27 -10.52 8.36 -4.08
C ASP A 27 -11.00 9.81 -3.85
N GLY A 28 -10.48 10.71 -4.69
CA GLY A 28 -10.69 12.16 -4.53
C GLY A 28 -10.08 12.69 -3.22
N ASN A 29 -10.93 13.17 -2.32
CA ASN A 29 -10.53 13.67 -1.00
C ASN A 29 -10.45 12.57 0.08
N TYR A 30 -10.79 11.33 -0.29
CA TYR A 30 -10.78 10.17 0.59
C TYR A 30 -9.64 9.23 0.21
N SER A 31 -9.30 8.33 1.13
CA SER A 31 -8.37 7.23 0.87
C SER A 31 -9.03 5.92 1.24
N SER A 32 -8.73 4.87 0.50
CA SER A 32 -9.26 3.53 0.77
C SER A 32 -8.11 2.59 1.05
N VAL A 33 -8.12 1.95 2.21
CA VAL A 33 -7.14 0.95 2.64
C VAL A 33 -7.75 -0.42 2.41
N THR A 34 -7.08 -1.26 1.63
CA THR A 34 -7.50 -2.64 1.35
C THR A 34 -6.62 -3.60 2.14
N MET A 35 -7.28 -4.51 2.84
CA MET A 35 -6.72 -5.50 3.72
C MET A 35 -6.60 -6.86 3.03
N ALA A 36 -5.74 -7.72 3.58
CA ALA A 36 -5.47 -9.07 3.11
C ALA A 36 -6.70 -9.97 3.16
N ASP A 37 -7.60 -9.76 4.11
CA ASP A 37 -8.86 -10.49 4.24
C ASP A 37 -9.93 -10.05 3.22
N GLY A 38 -9.59 -9.12 2.32
CA GLY A 38 -10.52 -8.50 1.38
C GLY A 38 -11.33 -7.34 1.97
N GLY A 39 -11.16 -7.04 3.26
CA GLY A 39 -11.75 -5.88 3.91
C GLY A 39 -11.25 -4.56 3.32
N ARG A 40 -12.12 -3.55 3.30
CA ARG A 40 -11.77 -2.20 2.84
C ARG A 40 -12.25 -1.17 3.84
N PHE A 41 -11.35 -0.27 4.24
CA PHE A 41 -11.65 0.88 5.08
C PHE A 41 -11.51 2.16 4.27
N VAL A 42 -12.56 2.98 4.26
CA VAL A 42 -12.53 4.30 3.62
C VAL A 42 -12.26 5.33 4.72
N LEU A 43 -11.22 6.14 4.53
CA LEU A 43 -10.79 7.17 5.45
C LEU A 43 -11.03 8.53 4.84
N THR A 44 -11.56 9.46 5.64
CA THR A 44 -11.83 10.86 5.24
C THR A 44 -10.56 11.72 5.23
N LEU A 45 -9.49 11.20 4.63
CA LEU A 45 -8.21 11.87 4.52
C LEU A 45 -7.54 11.57 3.19
N GLN A 46 -6.74 12.52 2.70
CA GLN A 46 -6.03 12.38 1.43
C GLN A 46 -4.86 11.40 1.53
N LEU A 47 -4.54 10.75 0.41
CA LEU A 47 -3.52 9.71 0.38
C LEU A 47 -2.14 10.17 0.84
N GLY A 48 -1.77 11.44 0.58
CA GLY A 48 -0.50 11.99 1.08
C GLY A 48 -0.46 12.18 2.60
N HIS A 49 -1.60 12.48 3.23
CA HIS A 49 -1.71 12.50 4.69
C HIS A 49 -1.69 11.09 5.26
N LEU A 50 -2.34 10.14 4.58
CA LEU A 50 -2.29 8.72 4.94
C LEU A 50 -0.85 8.21 4.94
N GLU A 51 -0.11 8.48 3.88
CA GLU A 51 1.30 8.13 3.74
C GLU A 51 2.14 8.66 4.89
N SER A 52 2.00 9.95 5.20
CA SER A 52 2.73 10.60 6.30
C SER A 52 2.38 9.98 7.66
N GLN A 53 1.11 9.66 7.89
CA GLN A 53 0.68 8.99 9.12
C GLN A 53 1.25 7.58 9.23
N ILE A 54 1.21 6.80 8.15
CA ILE A 54 1.79 5.46 8.10
C ILE A 54 3.29 5.53 8.39
N ALA A 55 4.01 6.43 7.72
CA ALA A 55 5.45 6.63 7.94
C ALA A 55 5.78 7.09 9.36
N GLY A 56 4.90 7.86 10.01
CA GLY A 56 5.08 8.27 11.41
C GLY A 56 4.71 7.21 12.45
N MET A 57 3.89 6.22 12.08
CA MET A 57 3.51 5.08 12.95
C MET A 57 4.46 3.89 12.84
N LEU A 58 5.17 3.78 11.72
CA LEU A 58 6.16 2.74 11.46
C LEU A 58 7.53 3.19 11.95
N ASP A 59 8.36 2.22 12.32
CA ASP A 59 9.75 2.51 12.67
C ASP A 59 10.50 3.00 11.42
N ALA A 60 11.53 3.82 11.58
CA ALA A 60 12.32 4.34 10.45
C ALA A 60 12.98 3.24 9.58
N ALA A 61 13.07 2.01 10.10
CA ALA A 61 13.56 0.83 9.38
C ALA A 61 12.46 0.10 8.58
N ASP A 62 11.18 0.41 8.83
CA ASP A 62 10.03 -0.28 8.28
C ASP A 62 9.45 0.48 7.08
N ASN A 63 10.13 0.32 5.95
CA ASN A 63 9.77 0.92 4.66
C ASN A 63 8.90 0.00 3.79
N ARG A 64 8.01 -0.78 4.40
CA ARG A 64 7.18 -1.74 3.66
C ARG A 64 6.15 -1.08 2.73
N PHE A 65 5.73 0.15 3.03
CA PHE A 65 4.77 0.88 2.21
C PHE A 65 5.48 1.80 1.22
N ILE A 66 5.20 1.61 -0.06
CA ILE A 66 5.77 2.40 -1.15
C ILE A 66 4.63 3.12 -1.88
N ARG A 67 4.73 4.43 -2.00
CA ARG A 67 3.83 5.20 -2.86
C ARG A 67 4.25 5.08 -4.32
N ILE A 68 3.32 4.65 -5.15
CA ILE A 68 3.50 4.49 -6.59
C ILE A 68 2.53 5.39 -7.35
N GLY A 69 3.09 6.35 -8.10
CA GLY A 69 2.31 7.37 -8.78
C GLY A 69 1.62 8.34 -7.81
N LYS A 70 0.45 8.86 -8.20
CA LYS A 70 -0.25 9.91 -7.44
C LYS A 70 -1.28 9.38 -6.45
N SER A 71 -1.84 8.21 -6.72
CA SER A 71 -3.09 7.73 -6.11
C SER A 71 -3.01 6.30 -5.56
N LEU A 72 -1.81 5.72 -5.41
CA LEU A 72 -1.66 4.35 -4.93
C LEU A 72 -0.44 4.22 -4.00
N ILE A 73 -0.65 3.58 -2.87
CA ILE A 73 0.38 3.14 -1.92
C ILE A 73 0.24 1.63 -1.85
N VAL A 74 1.34 0.90 -1.98
CA VAL A 74 1.34 -0.57 -1.95
C VAL A 74 2.28 -1.07 -0.87
N ASN A 75 1.91 -2.17 -0.24
CA ASN A 75 2.81 -2.89 0.62
C ASN A 75 3.71 -3.79 -0.25
N ARG A 76 5.01 -3.53 -0.20
CA ARG A 76 6.02 -4.21 -1.02
C ARG A 76 6.19 -5.67 -0.66
N ASP A 77 5.91 -6.03 0.59
CA ASP A 77 6.02 -7.41 1.08
C ASP A 77 5.03 -8.35 0.36
N PHE A 78 3.96 -7.78 -0.21
CA PHE A 78 2.95 -8.53 -0.96
C PHE A 78 3.12 -8.44 -2.47
N ILE A 79 4.11 -7.73 -3.00
CA ILE A 79 4.32 -7.61 -4.44
C ILE A 79 4.81 -8.94 -5.00
N VAL A 80 3.98 -9.60 -5.82
CA VAL A 80 4.33 -10.87 -6.46
C VAL A 80 4.54 -10.75 -7.96
N PHE A 81 3.96 -9.73 -8.60
CA PHE A 81 4.10 -9.54 -10.05
C PHE A 81 3.91 -8.08 -10.46
N ILE A 82 4.86 -7.56 -11.25
CA ILE A 82 4.80 -6.22 -11.81
C ILE A 82 4.91 -6.31 -13.33
N ASN A 83 3.94 -5.73 -14.05
CA ASN A 83 4.01 -5.59 -15.50
C ASN A 83 3.72 -4.14 -15.93
N PRO A 84 4.78 -3.33 -16.14
CA PRO A 84 4.63 -1.96 -16.59
C PRO A 84 3.96 -1.82 -17.96
N GLN A 85 4.15 -2.78 -18.87
CA GLN A 85 3.57 -2.73 -20.22
C GLN A 85 2.06 -2.94 -20.20
N ARG A 86 1.58 -3.83 -19.31
CA ARG A 86 0.14 -4.11 -19.13
C ARG A 86 -0.49 -3.26 -18.03
N GLN A 87 0.26 -2.32 -17.43
CA GLN A 87 -0.20 -1.49 -16.31
C GLN A 87 -0.79 -2.30 -15.15
N LYS A 88 -0.24 -3.50 -14.92
CA LYS A 88 -0.78 -4.48 -13.97
C LYS A 88 0.22 -4.78 -12.85
N LEU A 89 -0.24 -4.70 -11.61
CA LEU A 89 0.46 -5.08 -10.39
C LEU A 89 -0.38 -6.12 -9.65
N THR A 90 0.24 -7.19 -9.19
CA THR A 90 -0.41 -8.23 -8.39
C THR A 90 0.20 -8.25 -7.01
N LEU A 91 -0.67 -8.16 -6.01
CA LEU A 91 -0.34 -8.19 -4.60
C LEU A 91 -0.96 -9.44 -3.98
N SER A 92 -0.17 -10.30 -3.37
CA SER A 92 -0.62 -11.58 -2.85
C SER A 92 0.35 -12.10 -1.79
N ASP A 93 -0.16 -12.79 -0.80
CA ASP A 93 0.65 -13.62 0.11
C ASP A 93 0.94 -15.02 -0.47
N CYS A 94 0.54 -15.27 -1.72
CA CYS A 94 0.59 -16.57 -2.41
C CYS A 94 -0.11 -17.70 -1.65
N ARG A 95 -1.02 -17.39 -0.71
CA ARG A 95 -1.66 -18.37 0.17
C ARG A 95 -3.15 -18.12 0.34
N THR A 96 -3.51 -16.95 0.86
CA THR A 96 -4.89 -16.65 1.29
C THR A 96 -5.55 -15.59 0.43
N PHE A 97 -4.80 -14.66 -0.16
CA PHE A 97 -5.38 -13.56 -0.93
C PHE A 97 -4.59 -13.23 -2.19
N ARG A 98 -5.29 -12.66 -3.16
CA ARG A 98 -4.70 -12.08 -4.37
C ARG A 98 -5.51 -10.86 -4.80
N HIS A 99 -4.83 -9.72 -4.83
CA HIS A 99 -5.36 -8.47 -5.34
C HIS A 99 -4.62 -8.06 -6.61
N GLU A 100 -5.37 -7.66 -7.62
CA GLU A 100 -4.81 -7.07 -8.83
C GLU A 100 -5.14 -5.58 -8.83
N VAL A 101 -4.11 -4.76 -8.93
CA VAL A 101 -4.23 -3.30 -8.98
C VAL A 101 -3.59 -2.77 -10.24
N SER A 102 -4.21 -1.73 -10.81
CA SER A 102 -3.71 -1.06 -12.01
C SER A 102 -3.04 0.24 -11.62
N ALA A 103 -1.88 0.52 -12.23
CA ALA A 103 -1.14 1.77 -12.03
C ALA A 103 -0.48 2.23 -13.33
N SER A 104 -0.04 3.49 -13.39
CA SER A 104 0.58 4.02 -14.60
C SER A 104 1.86 3.26 -14.96
N LYS A 105 2.19 3.24 -16.25
CA LYS A 105 3.38 2.55 -16.76
C LYS A 105 4.65 3.08 -16.09
N GLU A 106 4.71 4.39 -15.90
CA GLU A 106 5.82 5.09 -15.24
C GLU A 106 5.93 4.69 -13.77
N ALA A 107 4.79 4.60 -13.05
CA ALA A 107 4.76 4.20 -11.64
C ALA A 107 5.23 2.76 -11.46
N LEU A 108 4.74 1.83 -12.30
CA LEU A 108 5.17 0.43 -12.25
C LEU A 108 6.62 0.25 -12.68
N LYS A 109 7.11 1.06 -13.62
CA LYS A 109 8.52 1.04 -14.02
C LYS A 109 9.42 1.48 -12.86
N ALA A 110 9.07 2.57 -12.17
CA ALA A 110 9.80 3.04 -11.00
C ALA A 110 9.77 2.01 -9.85
N LEU A 111 8.61 1.40 -9.58
CA LEU A 111 8.48 0.34 -8.58
C LEU A 111 9.35 -0.87 -8.91
N LYS A 112 9.35 -1.32 -10.17
CA LYS A 112 10.18 -2.41 -10.65
C LYS A 112 11.67 -2.11 -10.47
N GLU A 113 12.12 -0.93 -10.90
CA GLU A 113 13.52 -0.51 -10.77
C GLU A 113 13.96 -0.40 -9.31
N LEU A 114 13.07 0.02 -8.41
CA LEU A 114 13.35 0.10 -6.98
C LEU A 114 13.58 -1.30 -6.38
N ILE A 115 12.68 -2.25 -6.64
CA ILE A 115 12.80 -3.63 -6.13
C ILE A 115 14.02 -4.33 -6.72
N GLU A 116 14.28 -4.15 -8.03
CA GLU A 116 15.49 -4.70 -8.66
C GLU A 116 16.77 -4.17 -8.04
N LYS A 117 16.81 -2.91 -7.62
CA LYS A 117 17.98 -2.33 -6.93
C LYS A 117 18.15 -2.82 -5.50
N GLU A 118 17.06 -3.09 -4.78
CA GLU A 118 17.13 -3.61 -3.41
C GLU A 118 17.57 -5.08 -3.36
N GLU A 119 17.16 -5.87 -4.35
CA GLU A 119 17.47 -7.31 -4.47
C GLU A 119 18.78 -7.60 -5.21
N MET A 120 19.41 -6.59 -5.82
CA MET A 120 20.74 -6.73 -6.43
C MET A 120 21.83 -6.52 -5.35
N PRO A 121 22.63 -7.56 -5.04
CA PRO A 121 23.75 -7.45 -4.09
C PRO A 121 24.93 -6.62 -4.61
#